data_AF-A0A7J2TW45-F1
#
_entry.id   AF-A0A7J2TW45-F1
#
_cell.length_a   1.000
_cell.length_b   1.000
_cell.length_c   1.000
_cell.angle_alpha   90.00
_cell.angle_beta   90.00
_cell.angle_gamma   90.00
#
_symmetry.space_group_name_H-M   'P 1'
#
loop_
_entity.id
_entity.type
_entity.pdbx_description
1 polymer ?
#
loop_
_entity_poly.entity_id
_entity_poly.type
_entity_poly.pdbx_seq_one_letter_code
_entity_poly.pdbx_strand_id
1 'polypeptide(L)'
;MKMKNKEKIEELIKKYPVNPYELLYKDICRNQIEVKNVECYKTLEQLEKLLLPTKLLSDKIIYKYLFLPFEDEGKSLKFIPLSLIRFYNSEEYAIAFPLGFNMRVRKGEDSISRDVFNLINLLYSFAELRLKDPIPISESDISKKFIRGRVKLKYVEKPVITKKEAKAILEKYRENRKRKLSSDSISLREYLKVVGLVYDALGFLEISKASIEEIIEKRRRYGDFRDCNLLDLPLDDVNAFEKWRKENVCGSHPFEIVAGYLYGGIYLFPPSHGRFMIYTSFPNEEIYKIICRLIKEKIPFTTNLKEILEVLSGEVFVNVNEPTPFPPRFIFYEDVKRKDKIVWDEFKEVRYKGKSSLKY
;
A
#
# COMPACT_ATOMS: atom_id res chain seq x y z
N MET A 1 -19.30 25.96 -11.59
CA MET A 1 -19.52 25.73 -13.04
C MET A 1 -20.74 26.52 -13.53
N LYS A 2 -20.70 27.09 -14.75
CA LYS A 2 -21.88 27.78 -15.34
C LYS A 2 -23.01 26.77 -15.61
N MET A 3 -24.26 27.14 -15.34
CA MET A 3 -25.45 26.28 -15.48
C MET A 3 -25.57 25.63 -16.87
N LYS A 4 -25.41 26.42 -17.94
CA LYS A 4 -25.42 25.93 -19.33
C LYS A 4 -24.35 24.86 -19.62
N ASN A 5 -23.20 24.90 -18.93
CA ASN A 5 -22.16 23.89 -19.11
C ASN A 5 -22.50 22.60 -18.36
N LYS A 6 -23.18 22.72 -17.21
CA LYS A 6 -23.68 21.59 -16.43
C LYS A 6 -24.72 20.78 -17.24
N GLU A 7 -25.70 21.45 -17.84
CA GLU A 7 -26.75 20.82 -18.65
C GLU A 7 -26.17 20.02 -19.83
N LYS A 8 -25.23 20.60 -20.58
CA LYS A 8 -24.55 19.91 -21.69
C LYS A 8 -23.82 18.64 -21.22
N ILE A 9 -23.22 18.65 -20.04
CA ILE A 9 -22.52 17.48 -19.49
C ILE A 9 -23.52 16.41 -19.06
N GLU A 10 -24.62 16.81 -18.43
CA GLU A 10 -25.70 15.89 -18.03
C GLU A 10 -26.35 15.22 -19.25
N GLU A 11 -26.51 15.93 -20.36
CA GLU A 11 -26.94 15.34 -21.64
C GLU A 11 -25.98 14.27 -22.14
N LEU A 12 -24.65 14.51 -22.06
CA LEU A 12 -23.65 13.51 -22.41
C LEU A 12 -23.72 12.28 -21.50
N ILE A 13 -23.88 12.47 -20.19
CA ILE A 13 -24.04 11.36 -19.22
C ILE A 13 -25.29 10.54 -19.53
N LYS A 14 -26.42 11.20 -19.85
CA LYS A 14 -27.67 10.51 -20.25
C LYS A 14 -27.51 9.74 -21.57
N LYS A 15 -26.77 10.30 -22.53
CA LYS A 15 -26.49 9.65 -23.82
C LYS A 15 -25.58 8.43 -23.67
N TYR A 16 -24.61 8.50 -22.77
CA TYR A 16 -23.62 7.45 -22.50
C TYR A 16 -23.66 7.04 -21.02
N PRO A 17 -24.74 6.39 -20.56
CA PRO A 17 -24.89 6.05 -19.15
C PRO A 17 -23.83 5.04 -18.74
N VAL A 18 -23.02 5.39 -17.75
CA VAL A 18 -22.02 4.50 -17.16
C VAL A 18 -21.86 4.82 -15.69
N ASN A 19 -21.86 3.78 -14.85
CA ASN A 19 -21.52 3.90 -13.44
C ASN A 19 -20.04 3.53 -13.26
N PRO A 20 -19.14 4.52 -13.06
CA PRO A 20 -17.72 4.24 -12.93
C PRO A 20 -17.39 3.39 -11.70
N TYR A 21 -18.21 3.42 -10.65
CA TYR A 21 -18.03 2.56 -9.48
C TYR A 21 -18.23 1.09 -9.85
N GLU A 22 -19.28 0.75 -10.59
CA GLU A 22 -19.54 -0.63 -11.02
C GLU A 22 -18.40 -1.20 -11.87
N LEU A 23 -17.84 -0.40 -12.78
CA LEU A 23 -16.69 -0.81 -13.59
C LEU A 23 -15.45 -1.11 -12.74
N LEU A 24 -15.26 -0.38 -11.65
CA LEU A 24 -14.13 -0.57 -10.73
C LEU A 24 -14.33 -1.77 -9.80
N TYR A 25 -15.57 -2.03 -9.37
CA TYR A 25 -15.89 -3.12 -8.45
C TYR A 25 -16.14 -4.48 -9.14
N LYS A 26 -16.40 -4.51 -10.45
CA LYS A 26 -16.66 -5.77 -11.21
C LYS A 26 -15.45 -6.70 -11.29
N ASP A 27 -14.21 -6.21 -11.14
CA ASP A 27 -12.99 -7.01 -11.36
C ASP A 27 -11.85 -6.70 -10.36
N ILE A 28 -12.20 -6.54 -9.07
CA ILE A 28 -11.25 -6.25 -7.96
C ILE A 28 -10.07 -7.25 -7.93
N CYS A 29 -10.30 -8.51 -8.33
CA CYS A 29 -9.26 -9.55 -8.32
C CYS A 29 -8.25 -9.44 -9.47
N ARG A 30 -8.60 -8.79 -10.60
CA ARG A 30 -7.73 -8.72 -11.78
C ARG A 30 -7.05 -7.36 -11.94
N ASN A 31 -7.58 -6.30 -11.34
CA ASN A 31 -7.09 -4.92 -11.48
C ASN A 31 -6.93 -4.44 -12.94
N GLN A 32 -7.49 -5.18 -13.90
CA GLN A 32 -7.45 -4.85 -15.31
C GLN A 32 -8.63 -5.44 -16.09
N ILE A 33 -9.09 -4.70 -17.10
CA ILE A 33 -9.98 -5.20 -18.15
C ILE A 33 -9.22 -5.15 -19.48
N GLU A 34 -9.24 -6.26 -20.23
CA GLU A 34 -8.77 -6.29 -21.62
C GLU A 34 -9.94 -6.12 -22.58
N VAL A 35 -9.79 -5.22 -23.55
CA VAL A 35 -10.76 -4.94 -24.60
C VAL A 35 -10.07 -5.11 -25.95
N LYS A 36 -10.55 -6.04 -26.79
CA LYS A 36 -10.07 -6.19 -28.17
C LYS A 36 -11.16 -5.77 -29.13
N ASN A 37 -11.30 -4.47 -29.34
CA ASN A 37 -12.38 -3.92 -30.14
C ASN A 37 -11.88 -2.73 -30.98
N VAL A 38 -12.01 -2.86 -32.30
CA VAL A 38 -11.52 -1.87 -33.27
C VAL A 38 -12.23 -0.53 -33.17
N GLU A 39 -13.52 -0.52 -32.81
CA GLU A 39 -14.29 0.72 -32.66
C GLU A 39 -13.80 1.50 -31.44
N CYS A 40 -13.71 0.85 -30.27
CA CYS A 40 -13.15 1.45 -29.07
C CYS A 40 -11.73 1.96 -29.28
N TYR A 41 -10.88 1.16 -29.94
CA TYR A 41 -9.52 1.56 -30.26
C TYR A 41 -9.48 2.84 -31.11
N LYS A 42 -10.29 2.91 -32.17
CA LYS A 42 -10.38 4.09 -33.05
C LYS A 42 -10.89 5.32 -32.30
N THR A 43 -11.87 5.18 -31.40
CA THR A 43 -12.36 6.28 -30.57
C THR A 43 -11.26 6.84 -29.66
N LEU A 44 -10.41 5.98 -29.08
CA LEU A 44 -9.27 6.43 -28.27
C LEU A 44 -8.19 7.12 -29.11
N GLU A 45 -7.97 6.68 -30.35
CA GLU A 45 -7.08 7.37 -31.28
C GLU A 45 -7.61 8.77 -31.65
N GLN A 46 -8.92 8.93 -31.83
CA GLN A 46 -9.52 10.25 -32.05
C GLN A 46 -9.41 11.13 -30.80
N LEU A 47 -9.67 10.57 -29.61
CA LEU A 47 -9.47 11.26 -28.35
C LEU A 47 -8.02 11.76 -28.21
N GLU A 48 -7.04 10.91 -28.49
CA GLU A 48 -5.62 11.29 -28.43
C GLU A 48 -5.30 12.50 -29.31
N LYS A 49 -5.89 12.59 -30.51
CA LYS A 49 -5.68 13.71 -31.42
C LYS A 49 -6.09 15.05 -30.82
N LEU A 50 -7.00 15.07 -29.84
CA LEU A 50 -7.47 16.28 -29.15
C LEU A 50 -6.50 16.74 -28.03
N LEU A 51 -5.58 15.89 -27.58
CA LEU A 51 -4.81 16.08 -26.35
C LEU A 51 -3.33 16.38 -26.62
N LEU A 52 -2.72 17.18 -25.76
CA LEU A 52 -1.27 17.38 -25.70
C LEU A 52 -0.67 16.45 -24.64
N PRO A 53 0.47 15.78 -24.94
CA PRO A 53 1.09 14.84 -24.03
C PRO A 53 1.51 15.52 -22.73
N THR A 54 1.24 14.86 -21.61
CA THR A 54 1.73 15.30 -20.29
C THR A 54 3.15 14.78 -20.04
N LYS A 55 3.45 13.57 -20.53
CA LYS A 55 4.77 12.95 -20.41
C LYS A 55 5.07 12.09 -21.64
N LEU A 56 6.29 12.19 -22.14
CA LEU A 56 6.83 11.36 -23.21
C LEU A 56 7.87 10.41 -22.61
N LEU A 57 7.74 9.12 -22.91
CA LEU A 57 8.68 8.06 -22.53
C LEU A 57 9.09 7.29 -23.79
N SER A 58 10.15 6.50 -23.70
CA SER A 58 10.68 5.75 -24.85
C SER A 58 9.69 4.74 -25.43
N ASP A 59 8.83 4.17 -24.59
CA ASP A 59 7.88 3.11 -24.95
C ASP A 59 6.41 3.57 -25.01
N LYS A 60 6.11 4.78 -24.50
CA LYS A 60 4.73 5.27 -24.36
C LYS A 60 4.58 6.79 -24.23
N ILE A 61 3.38 7.28 -24.54
CA ILE A 61 2.90 8.63 -24.23
C ILE A 61 1.87 8.57 -23.11
N ILE A 62 1.91 9.53 -22.19
CA ILE A 62 0.95 9.65 -21.09
C ILE A 62 0.25 11.01 -21.15
N TYR A 63 -1.09 10.97 -21.06
CA TYR A 63 -1.99 12.10 -20.95
C TYR A 63 -2.71 12.01 -19.59
N LYS A 64 -2.22 12.75 -18.58
CA LYS A 64 -2.75 12.68 -17.21
C LYS A 64 -3.89 13.67 -16.98
N TYR A 65 -4.77 13.35 -16.02
CA TYR A 65 -5.87 14.23 -15.58
C TYR A 65 -6.83 14.57 -16.71
N LEU A 66 -7.20 13.54 -17.48
CA LEU A 66 -8.33 13.57 -18.39
C LEU A 66 -9.59 13.25 -17.58
N PHE A 67 -10.55 14.17 -17.55
CA PHE A 67 -11.70 14.05 -16.68
C PHE A 67 -12.85 13.26 -17.32
N LEU A 68 -13.33 12.23 -16.63
CA LEU A 68 -14.59 11.56 -16.96
C LEU A 68 -15.71 12.16 -16.11
N PRO A 69 -16.74 12.79 -16.71
CA PRO A 69 -17.91 13.26 -15.97
C PRO A 69 -18.80 12.09 -15.57
N PHE A 70 -19.42 12.17 -14.40
CA PHE A 70 -20.43 11.20 -13.95
C PHE A 70 -21.36 11.86 -12.93
N GLU A 71 -22.52 11.24 -12.72
CA GLU A 71 -23.44 11.62 -11.66
C GLU A 71 -23.18 10.72 -10.43
N ASP A 72 -22.94 11.32 -9.26
CA ASP A 72 -22.76 10.58 -8.02
C ASP A 72 -24.09 10.13 -7.40
N GLU A 73 -24.04 9.34 -6.32
CA GLU A 73 -25.23 8.85 -5.61
C GLU A 73 -26.17 9.98 -5.13
N GLY A 74 -25.62 11.19 -4.91
CA GLY A 74 -26.36 12.38 -4.53
C GLY A 74 -26.91 13.18 -5.72
N LYS A 75 -26.92 12.59 -6.92
CA LYS A 75 -27.29 13.24 -8.18
C LYS A 75 -26.49 14.51 -8.50
N SER A 76 -25.26 14.58 -7.97
CA SER A 76 -24.36 15.70 -8.21
C SER A 76 -23.38 15.33 -9.32
N LEU A 77 -23.20 16.25 -10.27
CA LEU A 77 -22.19 16.12 -11.30
C LEU A 77 -20.79 16.18 -10.67
N LYS A 78 -20.01 15.13 -10.90
CA LYS A 78 -18.63 14.97 -10.46
C LYS A 78 -17.72 14.51 -11.59
N PHE A 79 -16.41 14.61 -11.35
CA PHE A 79 -15.39 14.17 -12.29
C PHE A 79 -14.42 13.15 -11.68
N ILE A 80 -13.93 12.23 -12.51
CA ILE A 80 -12.85 11.28 -12.20
C ILE A 80 -11.61 11.68 -12.99
N PRO A 81 -10.45 11.89 -12.36
CA PRO A 81 -9.21 12.17 -13.07
C PRO A 81 -8.59 10.88 -13.60
N LEU A 82 -8.73 10.61 -14.89
CA LEU A 82 -8.14 9.45 -15.55
C LEU A 82 -6.81 9.80 -16.23
N SER A 83 -6.04 8.78 -16.60
CA SER A 83 -4.95 8.93 -17.56
C SER A 83 -5.22 8.11 -18.80
N LEU A 84 -4.99 8.69 -19.97
CA LEU A 84 -4.86 7.94 -21.22
C LEU A 84 -3.38 7.67 -21.46
N ILE A 85 -3.04 6.44 -21.84
CA ILE A 85 -1.67 6.02 -22.14
C ILE A 85 -1.67 5.36 -23.50
N ARG A 86 -0.78 5.78 -24.41
CA ARG A 86 -0.53 5.11 -25.69
C ARG A 86 0.80 4.37 -25.62
N PHE A 87 0.80 3.06 -25.86
CA PHE A 87 2.02 2.26 -25.95
C PHE A 87 2.38 2.05 -27.41
N TYR A 88 3.62 2.35 -27.80
CA TYR A 88 4.03 2.25 -29.19
C TYR A 88 4.31 0.81 -29.62
N ASN A 89 5.00 0.05 -28.77
CA ASN A 89 5.49 -1.29 -29.11
C ASN A 89 4.37 -2.31 -29.24
N SER A 90 3.27 -2.14 -28.50
CA SER A 90 2.14 -3.07 -28.44
C SER A 90 0.90 -2.60 -29.19
N GLU A 91 0.95 -1.42 -29.84
CA GLU A 91 -0.21 -0.78 -30.48
C GLU A 91 -1.49 -0.83 -29.61
N GLU A 92 -1.38 -0.44 -28.35
CA GLU A 92 -2.51 -0.46 -27.41
C GLU A 92 -2.66 0.89 -26.71
N TYR A 93 -3.88 1.17 -26.28
CA TYR A 93 -4.17 2.24 -25.33
C TYR A 93 -4.47 1.64 -23.95
N ALA A 94 -4.17 2.39 -22.90
CA ALA A 94 -4.71 2.13 -21.58
C ALA A 94 -5.42 3.36 -21.01
N ILE A 95 -6.58 3.13 -20.40
CA ILE A 95 -7.24 4.08 -19.52
C ILE A 95 -6.92 3.66 -18.09
N ALA A 96 -6.10 4.46 -17.40
CA ALA A 96 -5.67 4.22 -16.04
C ALA A 96 -6.52 5.03 -15.06
N PHE A 97 -7.13 4.34 -14.10
CA PHE A 97 -7.87 4.96 -13.02
C PHE A 97 -6.94 5.24 -11.83
N PRO A 98 -7.25 6.27 -11.00
CA PRO A 98 -6.46 6.59 -9.83
C PRO A 98 -6.27 5.43 -8.85
N LEU A 99 -7.27 4.54 -8.73
CA LEU A 99 -7.24 3.40 -7.81
C LEU A 99 -6.39 2.20 -8.29
N GLY A 100 -5.66 2.33 -9.39
CA GLY A 100 -4.76 1.28 -9.91
C GLY A 100 -5.41 0.32 -10.91
N PHE A 101 -6.73 0.43 -11.13
CA PHE A 101 -7.44 -0.28 -12.18
C PHE A 101 -7.07 0.26 -13.57
N ASN A 102 -6.80 -0.63 -14.53
CA ASN A 102 -6.46 -0.26 -15.91
C ASN A 102 -7.34 -0.97 -16.93
N MET A 103 -7.90 -0.23 -17.87
CA MET A 103 -8.55 -0.80 -19.05
C MET A 103 -7.58 -0.74 -20.22
N ARG A 104 -7.15 -1.89 -20.73
CA ARG A 104 -6.29 -2.00 -21.93
C ARG A 104 -7.15 -2.23 -23.16
N VAL A 105 -6.92 -1.44 -24.21
CA VAL A 105 -7.69 -1.47 -25.45
C VAL A 105 -6.75 -1.68 -26.63
N ARG A 106 -7.00 -2.75 -27.38
CA ARG A 106 -6.32 -3.08 -28.65
C ARG A 106 -7.33 -3.34 -29.76
N LYS A 107 -6.87 -3.33 -31.01
CA LYS A 107 -7.69 -3.71 -32.17
C LYS A 107 -8.15 -5.17 -32.03
N GLY A 108 -9.39 -5.44 -32.42
CA GLY A 108 -10.00 -6.76 -32.39
C GLY A 108 -11.50 -6.68 -32.72
N GLU A 109 -12.17 -7.82 -32.65
CA GLU A 109 -13.58 -7.98 -33.03
C GLU A 109 -14.43 -8.51 -31.86
N ASP A 110 -13.89 -8.47 -30.63
CA ASP A 110 -14.62 -8.94 -29.46
C ASP A 110 -15.85 -8.07 -29.24
N SER A 111 -16.97 -8.73 -28.91
CA SER A 111 -18.14 -8.06 -28.35
C SER A 111 -17.77 -7.45 -27.00
N ILE A 112 -18.18 -6.21 -26.79
CA ILE A 112 -17.84 -5.45 -25.57
C ILE A 112 -19.09 -5.17 -24.75
N SER A 113 -18.92 -5.01 -23.44
CA SER A 113 -20.03 -4.56 -22.60
C SER A 113 -20.42 -3.13 -22.95
N ARG A 114 -21.71 -2.83 -22.78
CA ARG A 114 -22.25 -1.49 -23.01
C ARG A 114 -21.59 -0.45 -22.09
N ASP A 115 -21.24 -0.82 -20.86
CA ASP A 115 -20.57 0.05 -19.90
C ASP A 115 -19.19 0.50 -20.39
N VAL A 116 -18.39 -0.42 -20.94
CA VAL A 116 -17.06 -0.11 -21.51
C VAL A 116 -17.21 0.82 -22.72
N PHE A 117 -18.15 0.51 -23.62
CA PHE A 117 -18.40 1.34 -24.79
C PHE A 117 -18.85 2.76 -24.41
N ASN A 118 -19.79 2.87 -23.47
CA ASN A 118 -20.28 4.16 -22.99
C ASN A 118 -19.18 4.97 -22.31
N LEU A 119 -18.31 4.35 -21.50
CA LEU A 119 -17.20 5.05 -20.87
C LEU A 119 -16.28 5.71 -21.90
N ILE A 120 -15.84 4.95 -22.91
CA ILE A 120 -14.91 5.43 -23.93
C ILE A 120 -15.54 6.57 -24.75
N ASN A 121 -16.81 6.43 -25.14
CA ASN A 121 -17.50 7.46 -25.90
C ASN A 121 -17.84 8.70 -25.07
N LEU A 122 -18.15 8.54 -23.78
CA LEU A 122 -18.36 9.66 -22.86
C LEU A 122 -17.06 10.46 -22.69
N LEU A 123 -15.94 9.76 -22.52
CA LEU A 123 -14.62 10.38 -22.40
C LEU A 123 -14.25 11.17 -23.66
N TYR A 124 -14.45 10.58 -24.85
CA TYR A 124 -14.24 11.25 -26.13
C TYR A 124 -15.16 12.47 -26.31
N SER A 125 -16.47 12.27 -26.16
CA SER A 125 -17.47 13.34 -26.37
C SER A 125 -17.27 14.50 -25.42
N PHE A 126 -16.89 14.21 -24.17
CA PHE A 126 -16.57 15.25 -23.20
C PHE A 126 -15.29 16.00 -23.58
N ALA A 127 -14.25 15.30 -24.06
CA ALA A 127 -13.04 15.95 -24.56
C ALA A 127 -13.33 16.88 -25.75
N GLU A 128 -14.19 16.48 -26.69
CA GLU A 128 -14.65 17.35 -27.79
C GLU A 128 -15.42 18.57 -27.28
N LEU A 129 -16.35 18.37 -26.34
CA LEU A 129 -17.11 19.46 -25.74
C LEU A 129 -16.17 20.49 -25.11
N ARG A 130 -15.14 20.03 -24.39
CA ARG A 130 -14.15 20.90 -23.74
C ARG A 130 -13.23 21.62 -24.70
N LEU A 131 -12.96 21.03 -25.85
CA LEU A 131 -12.20 21.70 -26.91
C LEU A 131 -13.01 22.85 -27.52
N LYS A 132 -14.32 22.67 -27.70
CA LYS A 132 -15.23 23.68 -28.27
C LYS A 132 -15.60 24.79 -27.27
N ASP A 133 -15.87 24.41 -26.02
CA ASP A 133 -16.32 25.30 -24.95
C ASP A 133 -15.45 25.06 -23.71
N PRO A 134 -14.55 25.99 -23.33
CA PRO A 134 -13.70 25.80 -22.16
C PRO A 134 -14.53 25.68 -20.86
N ILE A 135 -14.67 24.46 -20.36
CA ILE A 135 -15.32 24.18 -19.08
C ILE A 135 -14.24 24.12 -17.99
N PRO A 136 -14.15 25.09 -17.07
CA PRO A 136 -13.22 24.99 -15.95
C PRO A 136 -13.71 23.92 -14.96
N ILE A 137 -12.79 23.04 -14.54
CA ILE A 137 -13.04 22.02 -13.51
C ILE A 137 -12.24 22.43 -12.29
N SER A 138 -12.92 22.62 -11.17
CA SER A 138 -12.32 22.95 -9.88
C SER A 138 -12.12 21.70 -9.04
N GLU A 139 -11.33 21.80 -7.98
CA GLU A 139 -11.09 20.67 -7.08
C GLU A 139 -12.35 20.12 -6.41
N SER A 140 -13.34 20.99 -6.16
CA SER A 140 -14.63 20.61 -5.57
C SER A 140 -15.52 19.81 -6.52
N ASP A 141 -15.27 19.92 -7.82
CA ASP A 141 -16.00 19.18 -8.85
C ASP A 141 -15.48 17.73 -8.97
N ILE A 142 -14.27 17.45 -8.49
CA ILE A 142 -13.67 16.12 -8.55
C ILE A 142 -14.11 15.29 -7.35
N SER A 143 -14.50 14.04 -7.60
CA SER A 143 -14.86 13.14 -6.51
C SER A 143 -13.61 12.73 -5.71
N LYS A 144 -13.62 13.03 -4.40
CA LYS A 144 -12.53 12.70 -3.47
C LYS A 144 -12.25 11.20 -3.36
N LYS A 145 -13.21 10.34 -3.74
CA LYS A 145 -13.02 8.87 -3.86
C LYS A 145 -12.00 8.48 -4.94
N PHE A 146 -11.66 9.38 -5.85
CA PHE A 146 -10.74 9.16 -6.96
C PHE A 146 -9.53 10.09 -6.96
N ILE A 147 -9.31 10.83 -5.88
CA ILE A 147 -8.10 11.65 -5.73
C ILE A 147 -7.14 10.88 -4.84
N ARG A 148 -5.87 10.81 -5.25
CA ARG A 148 -4.82 10.27 -4.39
C ARG A 148 -4.41 11.30 -3.37
N GLY A 149 -4.00 10.83 -2.20
CA GLY A 149 -3.47 11.70 -1.18
C GLY A 149 -2.80 10.92 -0.08
N ARG A 150 -2.47 11.60 0.99
CA ARG A 150 -1.86 11.01 2.17
C ARG A 150 -2.45 11.59 3.44
N VAL A 151 -2.52 10.76 4.46
CA VAL A 151 -3.06 11.13 5.76
C VAL A 151 -2.25 10.45 6.86
N LYS A 152 -2.20 11.05 8.06
CA LYS A 152 -1.61 10.36 9.21
C LYS A 152 -2.50 9.20 9.64
N LEU A 153 -1.90 8.06 9.94
CA LEU A 153 -2.62 6.83 10.26
C LEU A 153 -3.59 6.95 11.45
N LYS A 154 -3.28 7.80 12.42
CA LYS A 154 -4.17 8.11 13.57
C LYS A 154 -5.54 8.71 13.18
N TYR A 155 -5.66 9.21 11.95
CA TYR A 155 -6.92 9.74 11.41
C TYR A 155 -7.75 8.67 10.69
N VAL A 156 -7.24 7.45 10.61
CA VAL A 156 -7.89 6.26 10.04
C VAL A 156 -8.22 5.30 11.20
N GLU A 157 -7.21 4.90 11.96
CA GLU A 157 -7.35 3.96 13.08
C GLU A 157 -6.89 4.55 14.41
N LYS A 158 -7.30 3.92 15.51
CA LYS A 158 -6.91 4.37 16.84
C LYS A 158 -5.44 3.96 17.07
N PRO A 159 -4.55 4.90 17.46
CA PRO A 159 -3.18 4.57 17.82
C PRO A 159 -3.11 3.54 18.96
N VAL A 160 -2.13 2.64 18.87
CA VAL A 160 -1.81 1.66 19.93
C VAL A 160 -1.12 2.35 21.11
N ILE A 161 -0.26 3.33 20.81
CA ILE A 161 0.49 4.09 21.82
C ILE A 161 0.35 5.59 21.56
N THR A 162 0.61 6.38 22.60
CA THR A 162 0.71 7.83 22.47
C THR A 162 2.05 8.25 21.89
N LYS A 163 2.11 9.47 21.33
CA LYS A 163 3.36 10.10 20.90
C LYS A 163 4.37 10.27 22.05
N LYS A 164 3.88 10.44 23.29
CA LYS A 164 4.73 10.57 24.49
C LYS A 164 5.40 9.24 24.83
N GLU A 165 4.63 8.14 24.80
CA GLU A 165 5.17 6.79 25.00
C GLU A 165 6.18 6.41 23.92
N ALA A 166 5.87 6.70 22.65
CA ALA A 166 6.80 6.50 21.54
C ALA A 166 8.14 7.21 21.79
N LYS A 167 8.11 8.49 22.20
CA LYS A 167 9.33 9.24 22.52
C LYS A 167 10.11 8.60 23.68
N ALA A 168 9.43 8.22 24.76
CA ALA A 168 10.06 7.62 25.92
C ALA A 168 10.73 6.26 25.61
N ILE A 169 10.08 5.41 24.80
CA ILE A 169 10.66 4.13 24.38
C ILE A 169 11.85 4.35 23.44
N LEU A 170 11.77 5.32 22.52
CA LEU A 170 12.89 5.65 21.65
C LEU A 170 14.13 6.11 22.43
N GLU A 171 13.94 6.89 23.51
CA GLU A 171 15.03 7.30 24.41
C GLU A 171 15.64 6.10 25.13
N LYS A 172 14.82 5.23 25.73
CA LYS A 172 15.32 4.00 26.37
C LYS A 172 16.07 3.09 25.38
N TYR A 173 15.60 3.01 24.14
CA TYR A 173 16.26 2.23 23.10
C TYR A 173 17.62 2.81 22.68
N ARG A 174 17.78 4.13 22.66
CA ARG A 174 19.10 4.75 22.39
C ARG A 174 20.14 4.33 23.42
N GLU A 175 19.75 4.22 24.69
CA GLU A 175 20.62 3.67 25.73
C GLU A 175 20.86 2.17 25.54
N ASN A 176 19.81 1.40 25.21
CA ASN A 176 19.96 -0.04 24.92
C ASN A 176 20.91 -0.30 23.75
N ARG A 177 20.91 0.55 22.72
CA ARG A 177 21.83 0.45 21.57
C ARG A 177 23.30 0.56 21.96
N LYS A 178 23.65 1.15 23.10
CA LYS A 178 25.04 1.18 23.59
C LYS A 178 25.51 -0.18 24.10
N ARG A 179 24.58 -1.10 24.39
CA ARG A 179 24.88 -2.47 24.82
C ARG A 179 25.25 -3.36 23.65
N LYS A 180 26.06 -4.36 23.95
CA LYS A 180 26.44 -5.47 23.08
C LYS A 180 26.66 -6.71 23.94
N LEU A 181 26.41 -7.87 23.35
CA LEU A 181 26.91 -9.14 23.87
C LEU A 181 28.43 -9.20 23.71
N SER A 182 29.08 -10.02 24.52
CA SER A 182 30.52 -10.30 24.43
C SER A 182 30.89 -11.10 23.18
N SER A 183 29.95 -11.86 22.62
CA SER A 183 30.13 -12.73 21.46
C SER A 183 28.87 -12.73 20.59
N ASP A 184 29.06 -12.96 19.29
CA ASP A 184 27.97 -13.27 18.34
C ASP A 184 27.60 -14.75 18.33
N SER A 185 28.53 -15.61 18.74
CA SER A 185 28.33 -17.05 18.85
C SER A 185 27.66 -17.36 20.18
N ILE A 186 26.45 -17.90 20.11
CA ILE A 186 25.61 -18.28 21.25
C ILE A 186 25.15 -19.73 21.09
N SER A 187 24.71 -20.37 22.17
CA SER A 187 24.07 -21.68 22.11
C SER A 187 22.58 -21.58 21.76
N LEU A 188 21.97 -22.70 21.35
CA LEU A 188 20.52 -22.77 21.15
C LEU A 188 19.77 -22.40 22.43
N ARG A 189 20.26 -22.83 23.61
CA ARG A 189 19.67 -22.49 24.91
C ARG A 189 19.64 -20.98 25.13
N GLU A 190 20.72 -20.27 24.81
CA GLU A 190 20.78 -18.81 24.93
C GLU A 190 19.81 -18.11 23.99
N TYR A 191 19.71 -18.59 22.74
CA TYR A 191 18.71 -18.10 21.79
C TYR A 191 17.28 -18.32 22.30
N LEU A 192 16.96 -19.54 22.74
CA LEU A 192 15.63 -19.90 23.25
C LEU A 192 15.25 -19.12 24.51
N LYS A 193 16.21 -18.77 25.39
CA LYS A 193 15.93 -17.90 26.54
C LYS A 193 15.40 -16.53 26.09
N VAL A 194 15.94 -15.95 25.02
CA VAL A 194 15.43 -14.68 24.46
C VAL A 194 14.07 -14.89 23.79
N VAL A 195 13.85 -16.01 23.10
CA VAL A 195 12.52 -16.40 22.60
C VAL A 195 11.51 -16.53 23.74
N GLY A 196 11.91 -17.10 24.88
CA GLY A 196 11.09 -17.20 26.08
C GLY A 196 10.66 -15.83 26.63
N LEU A 197 11.57 -14.84 26.62
CA LEU A 197 11.22 -13.45 26.95
C LEU A 197 10.18 -12.86 25.99
N VAL A 198 10.25 -13.21 24.70
CA VAL A 198 9.24 -12.80 23.71
C VAL A 198 7.88 -13.40 24.06
N TYR A 199 7.80 -14.71 24.30
CA TYR A 199 6.55 -15.38 24.66
C TYR A 199 5.97 -14.91 25.98
N ASP A 200 6.81 -14.58 26.96
CA ASP A 200 6.39 -13.94 28.20
C ASP A 200 5.81 -12.54 27.97
N ALA A 201 6.42 -11.73 27.10
CA ALA A 201 5.87 -10.41 26.73
C ALA A 201 4.49 -10.50 26.06
N LEU A 202 4.21 -11.60 25.36
CA LEU A 202 2.94 -11.86 24.69
C LEU A 202 1.93 -12.61 25.58
N GLY A 203 2.32 -13.03 26.79
CA GLY A 203 1.46 -13.77 27.72
C GLY A 203 1.26 -15.24 27.33
N PHE A 204 2.11 -15.81 26.48
CA PHE A 204 2.03 -17.22 26.09
C PHE A 204 2.68 -18.16 27.10
N LEU A 205 3.52 -17.62 27.98
CA LEU A 205 4.35 -18.31 28.96
C LEU A 205 4.68 -17.38 30.14
N GLU A 206 5.01 -17.92 31.30
CA GLU A 206 5.63 -17.16 32.40
C GLU A 206 7.12 -17.56 32.52
N ILE A 207 8.03 -16.72 32.01
CA ILE A 207 9.45 -17.11 31.83
C ILE A 207 10.18 -17.42 33.14
N SER A 208 9.75 -16.83 34.27
CA SER A 208 10.36 -17.06 35.59
C SER A 208 10.13 -18.47 36.14
N LYS A 209 9.16 -19.20 35.59
CA LYS A 209 8.81 -20.57 36.00
C LYS A 209 9.04 -21.59 34.89
N ALA A 210 9.26 -21.13 33.68
CA ALA A 210 9.33 -21.98 32.50
C ALA A 210 10.65 -22.74 32.40
N SER A 211 10.53 -24.03 32.08
CA SER A 211 11.59 -24.87 31.56
C SER A 211 11.93 -24.54 30.10
N ILE A 212 13.07 -25.04 29.60
CA ILE A 212 13.44 -24.85 28.19
C ILE A 212 12.53 -25.66 27.28
N GLU A 213 12.06 -26.82 27.75
CA GLU A 213 11.14 -27.71 27.07
C GLU A 213 9.79 -27.02 26.82
N GLU A 214 9.27 -26.27 27.80
CA GLU A 214 8.07 -25.45 27.63
C GLU A 214 8.28 -24.35 26.59
N ILE A 215 9.45 -23.69 26.55
CA ILE A 215 9.76 -22.69 25.53
C ILE A 215 9.78 -23.33 24.13
N ILE A 216 10.35 -24.53 23.99
CA ILE A 216 10.37 -25.28 22.74
C ILE A 216 8.95 -25.63 22.30
N GLU A 217 8.08 -26.06 23.22
CA GLU A 217 6.67 -26.34 22.92
C GLU A 217 5.95 -25.08 22.41
N LYS A 218 6.13 -23.94 23.07
CA LYS A 218 5.58 -22.66 22.60
C LYS A 218 6.16 -22.28 21.24
N ARG A 219 7.44 -22.55 20.99
CA ARG A 219 8.07 -22.27 19.69
C ARG A 219 7.48 -23.10 18.56
N ARG A 220 7.15 -24.37 18.81
CA ARG A 220 6.44 -25.23 17.83
C ARG A 220 5.01 -24.78 17.58
N ARG A 221 4.34 -24.27 18.62
CA ARG A 221 2.94 -23.84 18.53
C ARG A 221 2.76 -22.49 17.84
N TYR A 222 3.62 -21.52 18.13
CA TYR A 222 3.42 -20.12 17.72
C TYR A 222 4.36 -19.66 16.61
N GLY A 223 5.54 -20.25 16.47
CA GLY A 223 6.46 -19.86 15.39
C GLY A 223 6.15 -20.58 14.08
N ASP A 224 6.88 -20.22 13.03
CA ASP A 224 6.79 -20.92 11.74
C ASP A 224 7.20 -22.38 11.93
N PHE A 225 6.43 -23.29 11.31
CA PHE A 225 6.61 -24.73 11.39
C PHE A 225 7.89 -25.21 10.71
N ARG A 226 8.50 -24.39 9.85
CA ARG A 226 9.78 -24.66 9.17
C ARG A 226 10.95 -24.21 10.05
N ASP A 227 11.10 -24.86 11.19
CA ASP A 227 12.23 -24.64 12.10
C ASP A 227 13.53 -25.29 11.59
N CYS A 228 13.43 -26.24 10.66
CA CYS A 228 14.54 -26.86 9.94
C CYS A 228 15.58 -27.50 10.85
N ASN A 229 15.07 -28.32 11.77
CA ASN A 229 15.82 -29.04 12.80
C ASN A 229 16.54 -28.12 13.80
N LEU A 230 16.19 -26.82 13.83
CA LEU A 230 16.72 -25.89 14.83
C LEU A 230 16.49 -26.41 16.25
N LEU A 231 15.29 -26.93 16.53
CA LEU A 231 14.88 -27.35 17.86
C LEU A 231 15.42 -28.74 18.25
N ASP A 232 16.08 -29.44 17.32
CA ASP A 232 16.68 -30.76 17.55
C ASP A 232 18.20 -30.66 17.81
N LEU A 233 18.79 -29.46 17.74
CA LEU A 233 20.21 -29.26 18.03
C LEU A 233 20.51 -29.43 19.53
N PRO A 234 21.74 -29.85 19.89
CA PRO A 234 22.16 -29.86 21.28
C PRO A 234 22.11 -28.46 21.88
N LEU A 235 21.39 -28.31 23.01
CA LEU A 235 21.04 -27.02 23.60
C LEU A 235 22.26 -26.14 23.92
N ASP A 236 23.35 -26.74 24.39
CA ASP A 236 24.53 -26.04 24.90
C ASP A 236 25.73 -26.09 23.95
N ASP A 237 25.59 -26.66 22.75
CA ASP A 237 26.65 -26.71 21.75
C ASP A 237 26.60 -25.48 20.82
N VAL A 238 27.47 -24.51 21.12
CA VAL A 238 27.64 -23.27 20.33
C VAL A 238 28.07 -23.58 18.88
N ASN A 239 28.92 -24.58 18.67
CA ASN A 239 29.42 -24.92 17.34
C ASN A 239 28.33 -25.56 16.49
N ALA A 240 27.49 -26.41 17.08
CA ALA A 240 26.34 -26.99 16.39
C ALA A 240 25.36 -25.90 15.93
N PHE A 241 25.03 -24.94 16.80
CA PHE A 241 24.14 -23.83 16.46
C PHE A 241 24.73 -22.92 15.37
N GLU A 242 26.00 -22.56 15.46
CA GLU A 242 26.67 -21.72 14.46
C GLU A 242 26.83 -22.42 13.11
N LYS A 243 27.15 -23.73 13.11
CA LYS A 243 27.20 -24.53 11.89
C LYS A 243 25.83 -24.59 11.23
N TRP A 244 24.80 -24.96 12.00
CA TRP A 244 23.42 -25.00 11.51
C TRP A 244 23.00 -23.65 10.93
N ARG A 245 23.27 -22.55 11.63
CA ARG A 245 22.94 -21.19 11.17
C ARG A 245 23.53 -20.86 9.81
N LYS A 246 24.78 -21.26 9.56
CA LYS A 246 25.48 -21.02 8.28
C LYS A 246 24.99 -21.93 7.14
N GLU A 247 24.61 -23.16 7.47
CA GLU A 247 24.23 -24.19 6.49
C GLU A 247 22.72 -24.29 6.27
N ASN A 248 21.89 -23.60 7.06
CA ASN A 248 20.44 -23.72 6.98
C ASN A 248 19.93 -23.31 5.58
N VAL A 249 19.08 -24.17 4.99
CA VAL A 249 18.49 -23.96 3.66
C VAL A 249 17.13 -23.25 3.70
N CYS A 250 16.62 -22.99 4.89
CA CYS A 250 15.27 -22.46 5.11
C CYS A 250 15.21 -20.93 5.25
N GLY A 251 16.35 -20.27 5.08
CA GLY A 251 16.45 -18.80 5.13
C GLY A 251 15.98 -18.26 6.48
N SER A 252 15.02 -17.35 6.47
CA SER A 252 14.54 -16.67 7.69
C SER A 252 13.45 -17.42 8.46
N HIS A 253 12.88 -18.50 7.91
CA HIS A 253 11.73 -19.17 8.51
C HIS A 253 11.97 -19.70 9.93
N PRO A 254 13.12 -20.31 10.26
CA PRO A 254 13.40 -20.74 11.63
C PRO A 254 13.40 -19.60 12.67
N PHE A 255 13.60 -18.37 12.21
CA PHE A 255 13.64 -17.18 13.05
C PHE A 255 12.28 -16.48 13.17
N GLU A 256 11.25 -16.92 12.44
CA GLU A 256 9.87 -16.46 12.63
C GLU A 256 9.28 -17.11 13.89
N ILE A 257 9.42 -16.41 15.01
CA ILE A 257 9.04 -16.92 16.33
C ILE A 257 7.55 -16.68 16.65
N VAL A 258 6.89 -15.80 15.90
CA VAL A 258 5.43 -15.66 15.88
C VAL A 258 4.98 -15.64 14.41
N ALA A 259 4.28 -16.69 13.98
CA ALA A 259 3.85 -16.87 12.61
C ALA A 259 2.79 -15.83 12.22
N GLY A 260 3.03 -15.14 11.11
CA GLY A 260 2.14 -14.07 10.64
C GLY A 260 0.90 -14.52 9.85
N TYR A 261 0.86 -15.78 9.43
CA TYR A 261 -0.09 -16.31 8.43
C TYR A 261 -0.29 -15.35 7.23
N LEU A 262 -1.31 -14.51 7.26
CA LEU A 262 -1.67 -13.55 6.20
C LEU A 262 -0.92 -12.21 6.27
N TYR A 263 -0.37 -11.85 7.43
CA TYR A 263 0.28 -10.57 7.69
C TYR A 263 1.63 -10.85 8.36
N GLY A 264 2.74 -10.66 7.64
CA GLY A 264 4.06 -11.23 7.98
C GLY A 264 4.45 -11.24 9.46
N GLY A 265 5.11 -12.33 9.88
CA GLY A 265 5.34 -12.64 11.29
C GLY A 265 6.38 -11.77 12.01
N ILE A 266 6.66 -12.15 13.25
CA ILE A 266 7.70 -11.54 14.08
C ILE A 266 8.93 -12.44 14.06
N TYR A 267 10.03 -11.88 13.58
CA TYR A 267 11.29 -12.57 13.42
C TYR A 267 12.27 -12.14 14.52
N LEU A 268 12.96 -13.11 15.10
CA LEU A 268 14.09 -12.88 16.00
C LEU A 268 15.30 -13.63 15.46
N PHE A 269 16.24 -12.89 14.87
CA PHE A 269 17.49 -13.46 14.39
C PHE A 269 18.53 -13.51 15.51
N PRO A 270 19.42 -14.53 15.50
CA PRO A 270 20.53 -14.62 16.43
C PRO A 270 21.50 -13.44 16.26
N PRO A 271 22.41 -13.24 17.23
CA PRO A 271 23.24 -12.06 17.26
C PRO A 271 24.13 -11.86 16.02
N SER A 272 24.28 -10.58 15.65
CA SER A 272 25.30 -10.09 14.73
C SER A 272 25.81 -8.74 15.25
N HIS A 273 27.13 -8.57 15.28
CA HIS A 273 27.80 -7.40 15.85
C HIS A 273 27.41 -7.12 17.31
N GLY A 274 27.22 -8.19 18.07
CA GLY A 274 26.86 -8.29 19.48
C GLY A 274 25.38 -8.05 19.77
N ARG A 275 24.47 -8.19 18.79
CA ARG A 275 23.04 -7.83 18.96
C ARG A 275 22.11 -8.75 18.19
N PHE A 276 21.02 -9.17 18.83
CA PHE A 276 19.90 -9.83 18.15
C PHE A 276 19.24 -8.87 17.16
N MET A 277 18.59 -9.37 16.11
CA MET A 277 17.78 -8.53 15.23
C MET A 277 16.32 -8.95 15.34
N ILE A 278 15.45 -8.00 15.67
CA ILE A 278 14.00 -8.22 15.69
C ILE A 278 13.35 -7.45 14.54
N TYR A 279 12.48 -8.14 13.80
CA TYR A 279 11.88 -7.60 12.58
C TYR A 279 10.42 -8.04 12.44
N THR A 280 9.60 -7.16 11.88
CA THR A 280 8.25 -7.46 11.40
C THR A 280 7.94 -6.53 10.22
N SER A 281 7.22 -7.04 9.22
CA SER A 281 6.69 -6.22 8.13
C SER A 281 5.36 -5.55 8.49
N PHE A 282 4.76 -5.91 9.63
CA PHE A 282 3.45 -5.41 10.06
C PHE A 282 3.46 -4.99 11.54
N PRO A 283 3.92 -3.76 11.86
CA PRO A 283 4.01 -3.31 13.24
C PRO A 283 2.63 -3.28 13.93
N ASN A 284 2.52 -3.98 15.05
CA ASN A 284 1.31 -4.09 15.87
C ASN A 284 1.63 -3.99 17.39
N GLU A 285 0.65 -4.23 18.25
CA GLU A 285 0.85 -4.19 19.70
C GLU A 285 1.84 -5.26 20.21
N GLU A 286 1.91 -6.42 19.55
CA GLU A 286 2.78 -7.53 19.94
C GLU A 286 4.26 -7.13 19.84
N ILE A 287 4.67 -6.57 18.70
CA ILE A 287 6.06 -6.11 18.54
C ILE A 287 6.42 -5.01 19.56
N TYR A 288 5.46 -4.15 19.92
CA TYR A 288 5.67 -3.14 20.96
C TYR A 288 5.94 -3.76 22.33
N LYS A 289 5.14 -4.74 22.74
CA LYS A 289 5.32 -5.47 24.00
C LYS A 289 6.68 -6.15 24.06
N ILE A 290 7.09 -6.78 22.96
CA ILE A 290 8.40 -7.43 22.85
C ILE A 290 9.53 -6.43 22.99
N ILE A 291 9.50 -5.31 22.25
CA ILE A 291 10.52 -4.26 22.32
C ILE A 291 10.65 -3.74 23.75
N CYS A 292 9.51 -3.47 24.42
CA CYS A 292 9.50 -3.00 25.80
C CYS A 292 10.13 -4.04 26.74
N ARG A 293 9.82 -5.32 26.55
CA ARG A 293 10.40 -6.42 27.34
C ARG A 293 11.90 -6.52 27.14
N LEU A 294 12.39 -6.54 25.90
CA LEU A 294 13.82 -6.64 25.61
C LEU A 294 14.61 -5.45 26.16
N ILE A 295 14.05 -4.23 26.10
CA ILE A 295 14.65 -3.04 26.73
C ILE A 295 14.70 -3.18 28.25
N LYS A 296 13.62 -3.64 28.88
CA LYS A 296 13.54 -3.83 30.34
C LYS A 296 14.59 -4.83 30.83
N GLU A 297 14.73 -5.95 30.12
CA GLU A 297 15.70 -7.01 30.42
C GLU A 297 17.11 -6.70 29.89
N LYS A 298 17.33 -5.51 29.32
CA LYS A 298 18.63 -5.03 28.83
C LYS A 298 19.26 -5.93 27.75
N ILE A 299 18.43 -6.65 26.98
CA ILE A 299 18.88 -7.48 25.86
C ILE A 299 19.36 -6.58 24.72
N PRO A 300 20.60 -6.73 24.21
CA PRO A 300 21.07 -5.97 23.06
C PRO A 300 20.37 -6.40 21.76
N PHE A 301 19.66 -5.48 21.10
CA PHE A 301 19.01 -5.79 19.81
C PHE A 301 18.95 -4.61 18.84
N THR A 302 18.82 -4.91 17.55
CA THR A 302 18.59 -3.99 16.43
C THR A 302 17.19 -4.16 15.84
N THR A 303 16.53 -3.05 15.50
CA THR A 303 15.25 -3.04 14.77
C THR A 303 14.99 -1.65 14.16
N ASN A 304 14.01 -1.55 13.26
CA ASN A 304 13.53 -0.28 12.70
C ASN A 304 12.58 0.43 13.68
N LEU A 305 13.05 0.69 14.91
CA LEU A 305 12.20 1.15 16.01
C LEU A 305 11.45 2.44 15.68
N LYS A 306 12.11 3.39 15.00
CA LYS A 306 11.50 4.67 14.66
C LYS A 306 10.24 4.48 13.80
N GLU A 307 10.34 3.68 12.74
CA GLU A 307 9.22 3.38 11.83
C GLU A 307 8.11 2.63 12.56
N ILE A 308 8.47 1.61 13.36
CA ILE A 308 7.52 0.86 14.20
C ILE A 308 6.74 1.82 15.11
N LEU A 309 7.42 2.72 15.83
CA LEU A 309 6.77 3.67 16.74
C LEU A 309 5.94 4.72 16.00
N GLU A 310 6.34 5.16 14.81
CA GLU A 310 5.54 6.06 13.97
C GLU A 310 4.23 5.40 13.51
N VAL A 311 4.26 4.09 13.17
CA VAL A 311 3.06 3.30 12.86
C VAL A 311 2.16 3.19 14.09
N LEU A 312 2.71 2.73 15.22
CA LEU A 312 1.93 2.46 16.43
C LEU A 312 1.35 3.71 17.09
N SER A 313 2.02 4.86 16.96
CA SER A 313 1.49 6.16 17.39
C SER A 313 0.55 6.81 16.36
N GLY A 314 0.42 6.20 15.18
CA GLY A 314 -0.36 6.71 14.06
C GLY A 314 0.17 8.01 13.47
N GLU A 315 1.44 8.36 13.73
CA GLU A 315 2.09 9.56 13.19
C GLU A 315 2.65 9.35 11.79
N VAL A 316 2.82 8.09 11.35
CA VAL A 316 3.19 7.73 9.98
C VAL A 316 2.14 8.23 8.99
N PHE A 317 2.59 8.69 7.82
CA PHE A 317 1.71 8.97 6.70
C PHE A 317 1.40 7.68 5.93
N VAL A 318 0.13 7.46 5.63
CA VAL A 318 -0.37 6.41 4.76
C VAL A 318 -1.05 7.02 3.55
N ASN A 319 -0.98 6.32 2.42
CA ASN A 319 -1.61 6.74 1.17
C ASN A 319 -3.12 6.49 1.25
N VAL A 320 -3.90 7.40 0.66
CA VAL A 320 -5.35 7.33 0.47
C VAL A 320 -5.61 7.10 -1.01
N ASN A 321 -6.47 6.15 -1.34
CA ASN A 321 -6.82 5.74 -2.70
C ASN A 321 -5.62 5.21 -3.52
N GLU A 322 -4.58 4.72 -2.84
CA GLU A 322 -3.40 4.09 -3.43
C GLU A 322 -2.77 3.13 -2.40
N PRO A 323 -2.08 2.05 -2.83
CA PRO A 323 -1.36 1.19 -1.91
C PRO A 323 -0.29 1.95 -1.13
N THR A 324 -0.23 1.72 0.17
CA THR A 324 0.89 2.15 1.03
C THR A 324 1.89 1.00 1.11
N PRO A 325 3.17 1.18 0.76
CA PRO A 325 4.17 0.11 0.86
C PRO A 325 4.44 -0.32 2.30
N PHE A 326 4.50 0.64 3.22
CA PHE A 326 4.74 0.39 4.64
C PHE A 326 3.99 1.41 5.52
N PRO A 327 3.17 0.95 6.49
CA PRO A 327 2.73 -0.44 6.66
C PRO A 327 1.90 -0.88 5.44
N PRO A 328 2.05 -2.13 4.94
CA PRO A 328 1.39 -2.57 3.71
C PRO A 328 -0.13 -2.57 3.89
N ARG A 329 -0.83 -1.65 3.21
CA ARG A 329 -2.30 -1.52 3.25
C ARG A 329 -2.83 -0.66 2.11
N PHE A 330 -4.12 -0.77 1.87
CA PHE A 330 -4.86 0.14 1.00
C PHE A 330 -5.92 0.85 1.84
N ILE A 331 -5.87 2.19 1.89
CA ILE A 331 -6.85 3.01 2.62
C ILE A 331 -7.73 3.72 1.59
N PHE A 332 -9.03 3.52 1.64
CA PHE A 332 -9.99 4.27 0.84
C PHE A 332 -10.31 5.60 1.50
N TYR A 333 -10.75 6.58 0.70
CA TYR A 333 -11.24 7.86 1.23
C TYR A 333 -12.30 7.70 2.33
N GLU A 334 -13.15 6.68 2.24
CA GLU A 334 -14.20 6.44 3.23
C GLU A 334 -13.70 5.91 4.58
N ASP A 335 -12.53 5.25 4.60
CA ASP A 335 -11.92 4.75 5.83
C ASP A 335 -11.34 5.89 6.69
N VAL A 336 -11.15 7.08 6.10
CA VAL A 336 -10.56 8.24 6.78
C VAL A 336 -11.62 8.95 7.63
N LYS A 337 -11.46 8.91 8.96
CA LYS A 337 -12.36 9.55 9.92
C LYS A 337 -12.25 11.08 9.91
N ARG A 338 -11.03 11.60 9.70
CA ARG A 338 -10.75 13.05 9.63
C ARG A 338 -10.37 13.47 8.21
N LYS A 339 -11.38 13.54 7.33
CA LYS A 339 -11.23 13.90 5.91
C LYS A 339 -10.56 15.28 5.70
N ASP A 340 -10.72 16.21 6.65
CA ASP A 340 -10.06 17.52 6.68
C ASP A 340 -8.53 17.46 6.83
N LYS A 341 -7.98 16.31 7.22
CA LYS A 341 -6.54 16.10 7.44
C LYS A 341 -5.83 15.41 6.29
N ILE A 342 -6.56 15.08 5.22
CA ILE A 342 -5.97 14.50 4.02
C ILE A 342 -5.21 15.59 3.26
N VAL A 343 -3.95 15.32 2.95
CA VAL A 343 -3.16 16.12 2.02
C VAL A 343 -3.34 15.49 0.65
N TRP A 344 -4.08 16.17 -0.22
CA TRP A 344 -4.36 15.69 -1.58
C TRP A 344 -3.19 15.97 -2.52
N ASP A 345 -3.00 15.08 -3.49
CA ASP A 345 -2.07 15.34 -4.58
C ASP A 345 -2.61 16.46 -5.47
N GLU A 346 -1.71 17.35 -5.89
CA GLU A 346 -2.05 18.37 -6.87
C GLU A 346 -2.34 17.72 -8.24
N PHE A 347 -3.28 18.29 -8.97
CA PHE A 347 -3.59 17.88 -10.34
C PHE A 347 -3.46 19.05 -11.30
N LYS A 348 -2.78 18.79 -12.40
CA LYS A 348 -2.66 19.71 -13.52
C LYS A 348 -3.29 19.07 -14.74
N GLU A 349 -4.47 19.58 -15.10
CA GLU A 349 -5.25 19.08 -16.22
C GLU A 349 -4.44 18.92 -17.51
N VAL A 350 -4.75 17.88 -18.28
CA VAL A 350 -4.26 17.72 -19.65
C VAL A 350 -4.57 18.94 -20.50
N ARG A 351 -3.60 19.36 -21.32
CA ARG A 351 -3.81 20.45 -22.28
C ARG A 351 -4.45 19.90 -23.55
N TYR A 352 -5.31 20.69 -24.18
CA TYR A 352 -5.97 20.34 -25.43
C TYR A 352 -5.29 21.04 -26.61
N LYS A 353 -5.15 20.35 -27.75
CA LYS A 353 -4.57 20.93 -28.98
C LYS A 353 -5.49 22.02 -29.50
N GLY A 354 -5.00 23.25 -29.60
CA GLY A 354 -5.81 24.44 -29.98
C GLY A 354 -6.01 25.46 -28.85
N LYS A 355 -5.58 25.16 -27.61
CA LYS A 355 -5.43 26.19 -26.57
C LYS A 355 -4.11 26.94 -26.74
N SER A 356 -4.17 28.21 -27.18
CA SER A 356 -3.19 29.20 -26.75
C SER A 356 -3.28 29.30 -25.22
N SER A 357 -2.14 29.25 -24.55
CA SER A 357 -2.02 29.13 -23.09
C SER A 357 -2.82 30.21 -22.35
N LEU A 358 -3.95 29.84 -21.76
CA LEU A 358 -4.49 30.57 -20.61
C LEU A 358 -3.50 30.34 -19.46
N LYS A 359 -2.74 31.39 -19.16
CA LYS A 359 -1.95 31.50 -17.92
C LYS A 359 -2.94 31.38 -16.76
N TYR A 360 -2.75 30.37 -15.93
CA TYR A 360 -3.32 30.33 -14.58
C TYR A 360 -2.48 31.22 -13.68
#